data_AF-A0A538AU67-F1
#
_entry.id   AF-A0A538AU67-F1
#
_cell.length_a   1.000
_cell.length_b   1.000
_cell.length_c   1.000
_cell.angle_alpha   90.00
_cell.angle_beta   90.00
_cell.angle_gamma   90.00
#
_symmetry.space_group_name_H-M   'P 1'
#
loop_
_entity.id
_entity.type
_entity.pdbx_description
1 polymer ?
#
loop_
_entity_poly.entity_id
_entity_poly.type
_entity_poly.pdbx_seq_one_letter_code
_entity_poly.pdbx_strand_id
1 'polypeptide(L)'
;MSRRTAERARLGVGESVRRIDGVPKVKGSFAYGSDLWHEDMLWGHTLRSPHAHARIRSIDVAEAVASPGVHAVLLAGDVPGKKTYGLEFADQPVLAWDRARYQGEPLAIVAAEDPELARRAVARIAVDYEVLPAVTDMEAALEPGAPHVQELGNVLRHVRIVHGDPDAEAVVWVEGYYETGMQDQAPLGPEAGLAIPAEDGGVDLHVSTQWLHVDRQQIAPCLGLPEHKVRLYLAGVGGAFGAREDVHMQIHACMLALYTGRPVKMSYGREESFYGHVHRHPSRIWMRHGATRDGKLVTVRARLLVDGGAYASSSSAVIGNASTFACGPYEVPNALIEGTCVYTNNPPCGAMRGFGAVQACFAYEAQMDKLAKALAIDPVELRVMNAMSTGSIMPTGQVVKGSAPVREVIERCATIPMPSEDPDGDRRRDPISLPGGVAGNVGRGESIRRGVGFAVGYKNIAYSEGFDDSSEARVTLSRGAGGRPVAEVHCAAAEVGQGVHTILGQIAREELGVEDVIVHPSDTFVGSAGSSS
;
A
#
# COMPACT_ATOMS: atom_id res chain seq x y z
N MET A 1 37.46 -4.12 -15.93
CA MET A 1 36.20 -3.74 -16.62
C MET A 1 36.27 -4.26 -18.04
N SER A 2 35.73 -5.46 -18.29
CA SER A 2 35.62 -6.01 -19.64
C SER A 2 34.46 -5.33 -20.35
N ARG A 3 34.75 -4.44 -21.31
CA ARG A 3 33.75 -3.94 -22.25
C ARG A 3 33.45 -5.08 -23.23
N ARG A 4 32.58 -6.01 -22.85
CA ARG A 4 31.81 -6.76 -23.84
C ARG A 4 30.79 -5.78 -24.42
N THR A 5 31.03 -5.30 -25.62
CA THR A 5 29.94 -4.88 -26.51
C THR A 5 29.14 -6.15 -26.82
N ALA A 6 28.23 -6.51 -25.92
CA ALA A 6 27.19 -7.48 -26.24
C ALA A 6 26.33 -6.85 -27.34
N GLU A 7 26.08 -7.58 -28.42
CA GLU A 7 24.93 -7.27 -29.26
C GLU A 7 23.72 -7.26 -28.33
N ARG A 8 22.98 -6.13 -28.28
CA ARG A 8 21.78 -6.03 -27.43
C ARG A 8 20.89 -7.21 -27.73
N ALA A 9 20.50 -7.96 -26.69
CA ALA A 9 19.55 -9.03 -26.86
C ALA A 9 18.25 -8.43 -27.42
N ARG A 10 17.68 -9.05 -28.45
CA ARG A 10 16.36 -8.67 -28.95
C ARG A 10 15.35 -8.87 -27.82
N LEU A 11 14.54 -7.86 -27.51
CA LEU A 11 13.64 -7.84 -26.34
C LEU A 11 14.37 -7.80 -24.98
N GLY A 12 15.59 -7.27 -24.93
CA GLY A 12 16.40 -7.07 -23.72
C GLY A 12 16.00 -5.83 -22.89
N VAL A 13 16.81 -5.51 -21.88
CA VAL A 13 16.54 -4.41 -20.93
C VAL A 13 16.51 -3.04 -21.64
N GLY A 14 15.48 -2.25 -21.35
CA GLY A 14 15.29 -0.90 -21.89
C GLY A 14 14.52 -0.85 -23.22
N GLU A 15 14.10 -1.98 -23.77
CA GLU A 15 13.21 -2.02 -24.94
C GLU A 15 11.72 -1.93 -24.55
N SER A 16 10.91 -1.29 -25.40
CA SER A 16 9.45 -1.22 -25.26
C SER A 16 8.80 -2.50 -25.78
N VAL A 17 8.82 -3.55 -24.96
CA VAL A 17 8.25 -4.87 -25.30
C VAL A 17 6.77 -4.97 -24.94
N ARG A 18 6.04 -5.89 -25.60
CA ARG A 18 4.68 -6.23 -25.18
C ARG A 18 4.72 -6.98 -23.84
N ARG A 19 3.82 -6.63 -22.94
CA ARG A 19 3.66 -7.36 -21.67
C ARG A 19 3.26 -8.81 -21.92
N ILE A 20 3.79 -9.71 -21.09
CA ILE A 20 3.54 -11.16 -21.22
C ILE A 20 2.08 -11.53 -20.96
N ASP A 21 1.42 -10.79 -20.08
CA ASP A 21 0.03 -10.96 -19.65
C ASP A 21 -0.96 -10.08 -20.44
N GLY A 22 -0.46 -9.26 -21.38
CA GLY A 22 -1.28 -8.26 -22.07
C GLY A 22 -2.37 -8.87 -22.97
N VAL A 23 -2.00 -9.87 -23.79
CA VAL A 23 -2.94 -10.54 -24.71
C VAL A 23 -4.09 -11.25 -23.99
N PRO A 24 -3.86 -12.09 -22.97
CA PRO A 24 -4.97 -12.74 -22.27
C PRO A 24 -5.87 -11.74 -21.53
N LYS A 25 -5.32 -10.63 -21.00
CA LYS A 25 -6.12 -9.58 -20.34
C LYS A 25 -7.06 -8.87 -21.32
N VAL A 26 -6.58 -8.43 -22.48
CA VAL A 26 -7.44 -7.76 -23.47
C VAL A 26 -8.48 -8.68 -24.12
N LYS A 27 -8.25 -10.00 -24.08
CA LYS A 27 -9.17 -11.02 -24.57
C LYS A 27 -10.16 -11.52 -23.51
N GLY A 28 -10.01 -11.10 -22.25
CA GLY A 28 -10.81 -11.62 -21.14
C GLY A 28 -10.55 -13.09 -20.80
N SER A 29 -9.38 -13.62 -21.17
CA SER A 29 -8.98 -15.01 -20.89
C SER A 29 -7.94 -15.14 -19.78
N PHE A 30 -7.57 -14.01 -19.13
CA PHE A 30 -6.71 -14.00 -17.96
C PHE A 30 -7.56 -14.25 -16.71
N ALA A 31 -7.26 -15.31 -15.96
CA ALA A 31 -7.98 -15.62 -14.72
C ALA A 31 -7.44 -14.79 -13.54
N TYR A 32 -8.32 -13.99 -12.94
CA TYR A 32 -8.06 -13.32 -11.66
C TYR A 32 -8.43 -14.24 -10.48
N GLY A 33 -8.03 -13.87 -9.26
CA GLY A 33 -8.40 -14.62 -8.05
C GLY A 33 -9.92 -14.84 -7.91
N SER A 34 -10.73 -13.89 -8.39
CA SER A 34 -12.19 -13.97 -8.42
C SER A 34 -12.73 -15.01 -9.42
N ASP A 35 -11.93 -15.43 -10.39
CA ASP A 35 -12.35 -16.37 -11.46
C ASP A 35 -11.98 -17.82 -11.11
N LEU A 36 -11.17 -18.01 -10.05
CA LEU A 36 -10.78 -19.34 -9.59
C LEU A 36 -11.99 -20.12 -9.09
N TRP A 37 -11.98 -21.43 -9.33
CA TRP A 37 -13.00 -22.34 -8.84
C TRP A 37 -12.38 -23.71 -8.56
N HIS A 38 -13.04 -24.51 -7.74
CA HIS A 38 -12.72 -25.91 -7.51
C HIS A 38 -14.02 -26.69 -7.36
N GLU A 39 -14.00 -27.97 -7.74
CA GLU A 39 -15.11 -28.89 -7.46
C GLU A 39 -15.37 -28.97 -5.95
N ASP A 40 -16.64 -29.04 -5.57
CA ASP A 40 -17.09 -29.08 -4.17
C ASP A 40 -16.63 -27.91 -3.27
N MET A 41 -16.18 -26.79 -3.86
CA MET A 41 -15.79 -25.63 -3.06
C MET A 41 -16.96 -25.01 -2.31
N LEU A 42 -16.67 -24.43 -1.16
CA LEU A 42 -17.58 -23.60 -0.37
C LEU A 42 -17.24 -22.11 -0.55
N TRP A 43 -18.20 -21.27 -0.25
CA TRP A 43 -18.07 -19.83 -0.22
C TRP A 43 -17.91 -19.34 1.22
N GLY A 44 -16.79 -18.69 1.49
CA GLY A 44 -16.49 -18.06 2.78
C GLY A 44 -17.01 -16.63 2.82
N HIS A 45 -17.58 -16.21 3.96
CA HIS A 45 -18.01 -14.83 4.20
C HIS A 45 -17.73 -14.39 5.64
N THR A 46 -17.46 -13.10 5.85
CA THR A 46 -17.05 -12.54 7.14
C THR A 46 -18.18 -11.73 7.77
N LEU A 47 -18.54 -12.03 9.02
CA LEU A 47 -19.31 -11.12 9.86
C LEU A 47 -18.41 -9.99 10.35
N ARG A 48 -18.84 -8.74 10.15
CA ARG A 48 -18.08 -7.55 10.51
C ARG A 48 -18.82 -6.69 11.53
N SER A 49 -18.08 -6.06 12.43
CA SER A 49 -18.63 -5.15 13.44
C SER A 49 -19.26 -3.92 12.78
N PRO A 50 -20.47 -3.51 13.18
CA PRO A 50 -21.06 -2.24 12.75
C PRO A 50 -20.58 -1.04 13.61
N HIS A 51 -19.77 -1.26 14.64
CA HIS A 51 -19.39 -0.25 15.63
C HIS A 51 -17.90 0.09 15.54
N ALA A 52 -17.58 1.39 15.65
CA ALA A 52 -16.22 1.89 15.76
C ALA A 52 -15.52 1.44 17.06
N HIS A 53 -16.25 1.35 18.17
CA HIS A 53 -15.72 0.80 19.41
C HIS A 53 -16.86 0.17 20.23
N ALA A 54 -16.73 -1.11 20.55
CA ALA A 54 -17.70 -1.82 21.38
C ALA A 54 -17.06 -3.01 22.09
N ARG A 55 -17.50 -3.29 23.33
CA ARG A 55 -17.22 -4.58 23.98
C ARG A 55 -18.18 -5.63 23.46
N ILE A 56 -17.67 -6.82 23.14
CA ILE A 56 -18.44 -7.97 22.69
C ILE A 56 -18.85 -8.75 23.94
N ARG A 57 -20.16 -8.83 24.23
CA ARG A 57 -20.67 -9.56 25.40
C ARG A 57 -20.91 -11.02 25.08
N SER A 58 -21.51 -11.29 23.93
CA SER A 58 -21.76 -12.63 23.42
C SER A 58 -21.98 -12.62 21.91
N ILE A 59 -21.66 -13.73 21.25
CA ILE A 59 -21.98 -14.01 19.85
C ILE A 59 -22.79 -15.31 19.82
N ASP A 60 -24.03 -15.24 19.33
CA ASP A 60 -24.89 -16.41 19.11
C ASP A 60 -24.92 -16.77 17.63
N VAL A 61 -24.48 -17.98 17.34
CA VAL A 61 -24.36 -18.54 15.99
C VAL A 61 -25.42 -19.60 15.67
N ALA A 62 -26.32 -19.91 16.61
CA ALA A 62 -27.22 -21.05 16.51
C ALA A 62 -28.08 -21.04 15.24
N GLU A 63 -28.67 -19.89 14.89
CA GLU A 63 -29.48 -19.77 13.67
C GLU A 63 -28.66 -19.88 12.38
N ALA A 64 -27.43 -19.36 12.38
CA ALA A 64 -26.52 -19.46 11.25
C ALA A 64 -26.09 -20.92 11.02
N VAL A 65 -25.70 -21.63 12.09
CA VAL A 65 -25.34 -23.06 12.05
C VAL A 65 -26.51 -23.94 11.61
N ALA A 66 -27.73 -23.64 12.05
CA ALA A 66 -28.92 -24.40 11.67
C ALA A 66 -29.38 -24.15 10.22
N SER A 67 -28.76 -23.23 9.49
CA SER A 67 -29.15 -22.88 8.13
C SER A 67 -28.74 -23.99 7.14
N PRO A 68 -29.67 -24.56 6.36
CA PRO A 68 -29.33 -25.60 5.38
C PRO A 68 -28.28 -25.10 4.36
N GLY A 69 -27.25 -25.92 4.13
CA GLY A 69 -26.13 -25.60 3.23
C GLY A 69 -25.01 -24.77 3.87
N VAL A 70 -25.10 -24.44 5.17
CA VAL A 70 -23.97 -23.92 5.96
C VAL A 70 -23.18 -25.09 6.52
N HIS A 71 -21.87 -25.06 6.33
CA HIS A 71 -20.94 -26.12 6.72
C HIS A 71 -20.05 -25.75 7.90
N ALA A 72 -19.81 -24.45 8.12
CA ALA A 72 -19.07 -23.97 9.28
C ALA A 72 -19.47 -22.54 9.65
N VAL A 73 -19.44 -22.25 10.95
CA VAL A 73 -19.43 -20.90 11.52
C VAL A 73 -18.34 -20.90 12.57
N LEU A 74 -17.27 -20.13 12.36
CA LEU A 74 -16.11 -20.07 13.26
C LEU A 74 -16.01 -18.71 13.93
N LEU A 75 -15.63 -18.73 15.20
CA LEU A 75 -15.37 -17.58 16.05
C LEU A 75 -13.88 -17.54 16.43
N ALA A 76 -13.47 -16.50 17.15
CA ALA A 76 -12.10 -16.34 17.64
C ALA A 76 -11.60 -17.49 18.53
N GLY A 77 -12.51 -18.27 19.13
CA GLY A 77 -12.18 -19.47 19.90
C GLY A 77 -11.69 -20.63 19.03
N ASP A 78 -12.06 -20.64 17.74
CA ASP A 78 -11.74 -21.68 16.78
C ASP A 78 -10.42 -21.43 16.04
N VAL A 79 -9.74 -20.30 16.29
CA VAL A 79 -8.40 -20.03 15.76
C VAL A 79 -7.42 -21.06 16.36
N PRO A 80 -6.82 -21.96 15.55
CA PRO A 80 -6.08 -23.10 16.11
C PRO A 80 -4.76 -22.72 16.80
N GLY A 81 -4.12 -21.64 16.35
CA GLY A 81 -2.83 -21.18 16.84
C GLY A 81 -2.90 -19.79 17.48
N LYS A 82 -2.03 -18.88 17.01
CA LYS A 82 -2.03 -17.49 17.47
C LYS A 82 -3.31 -16.77 17.03
N LYS A 83 -3.94 -16.06 17.97
CA LYS A 83 -5.16 -15.31 17.69
C LYS A 83 -4.93 -13.96 17.01
N THR A 84 -3.68 -13.51 16.95
CA THR A 84 -3.31 -12.24 16.34
C THR A 84 -2.21 -12.40 15.29
N TYR A 85 -2.21 -11.47 14.34
CA TYR A 85 -1.27 -11.34 13.24
C TYR A 85 -0.97 -9.86 12.99
N GLY A 86 -0.08 -9.57 12.03
CA GLY A 86 0.27 -8.23 11.59
C GLY A 86 1.70 -8.16 11.06
N LEU A 87 1.98 -7.16 10.22
CA LEU A 87 3.26 -7.01 9.51
C LEU A 87 4.43 -6.66 10.46
N GLU A 88 4.33 -5.55 11.17
CA GLU A 88 5.37 -5.10 12.10
C GLU A 88 5.13 -5.62 13.53
N PHE A 89 3.86 -5.62 13.95
CA PHE A 89 3.42 -6.07 15.26
C PHE A 89 2.24 -7.03 15.08
N ALA A 90 2.25 -8.15 15.81
CA ALA A 90 1.15 -9.10 15.79
C ALA A 90 0.00 -8.64 16.71
N ASP A 91 -0.55 -7.45 16.45
CA ASP A 91 -1.54 -6.77 17.28
C ASP A 91 -2.99 -6.89 16.76
N GLN A 92 -3.18 -7.32 15.51
CA GLN A 92 -4.51 -7.45 14.90
C GLN A 92 -5.11 -8.84 15.14
N PRO A 93 -6.33 -8.97 15.68
CA PRO A 93 -6.99 -10.26 15.87
C PRO A 93 -7.41 -10.85 14.52
N VAL A 94 -7.32 -12.19 14.39
CA VAL A 94 -7.92 -12.92 13.26
C VAL A 94 -9.44 -12.71 13.25
N LEU A 95 -10.06 -12.88 14.43
CA LEU A 95 -11.47 -12.57 14.68
C LEU A 95 -11.53 -11.91 16.06
N ALA A 96 -12.22 -10.79 16.21
CA ALA A 96 -12.35 -10.10 17.48
C ALA A 96 -13.15 -10.93 18.51
N TRP A 97 -12.69 -10.95 19.76
CA TRP A 97 -13.31 -11.75 20.83
C TRP A 97 -13.68 -10.94 22.08
N ASP A 98 -12.98 -9.86 22.36
CA ASP A 98 -13.20 -9.03 23.55
C ASP A 98 -13.91 -7.72 23.19
N ARG A 99 -13.43 -7.07 22.13
CA ARG A 99 -13.88 -5.76 21.68
C ARG A 99 -13.72 -5.65 20.17
N ALA A 100 -14.66 -4.97 19.54
CA ALA A 100 -14.43 -4.35 18.24
C ALA A 100 -13.80 -2.97 18.46
N ARG A 101 -12.69 -2.70 17.80
CA ARG A 101 -11.88 -1.48 17.80
C ARG A 101 -12.06 -0.63 16.54
N TYR A 102 -12.75 -1.13 15.50
CA TYR A 102 -13.17 -0.31 14.36
C TYR A 102 -14.42 -0.87 13.68
N GLN A 103 -15.13 -0.01 12.93
CA GLN A 103 -16.26 -0.43 12.11
C GLN A 103 -15.73 -1.25 10.93
N GLY A 104 -16.18 -2.49 10.80
CA GLY A 104 -15.70 -3.43 9.79
C GLY A 104 -14.85 -4.57 10.36
N GLU A 105 -14.53 -4.56 11.65
CA GLU A 105 -13.66 -5.59 12.26
C GLU A 105 -14.28 -6.99 12.19
N PRO A 106 -13.53 -8.02 11.73
CA PRO A 106 -14.01 -9.40 11.66
C PRO A 106 -14.39 -9.98 13.03
N LEU A 107 -15.54 -10.64 13.12
CA LEU A 107 -16.07 -11.24 14.36
C LEU A 107 -16.31 -12.75 14.24
N ALA A 108 -16.79 -13.17 13.08
CA ALA A 108 -17.10 -14.55 12.75
C ALA A 108 -16.89 -14.78 11.26
N ILE A 109 -16.67 -16.03 10.87
CA ILE A 109 -16.57 -16.44 9.46
C ILE A 109 -17.47 -17.63 9.20
N VAL A 110 -18.09 -17.66 8.03
CA VAL A 110 -19.06 -18.69 7.62
C VAL A 110 -18.61 -19.33 6.33
N ALA A 111 -18.74 -20.66 6.21
CA ALA A 111 -18.64 -21.37 4.93
C ALA A 111 -20.00 -21.97 4.55
N ALA A 112 -20.45 -21.72 3.32
CA ALA A 112 -21.69 -22.27 2.78
C ALA A 112 -21.56 -22.68 1.30
N GLU A 113 -22.52 -23.44 0.78
CA GLU A 113 -22.51 -23.98 -0.59
C GLU A 113 -22.65 -22.91 -1.69
N ASP A 114 -23.19 -21.74 -1.33
CA ASP A 114 -23.53 -20.65 -2.25
C ASP A 114 -23.14 -19.30 -1.62
N PRO A 115 -22.64 -18.32 -2.40
CA PRO A 115 -22.15 -17.05 -1.86
C PRO A 115 -23.26 -16.22 -1.21
N GLU A 116 -24.47 -16.26 -1.76
CA GLU A 116 -25.61 -15.54 -1.22
C GLU A 116 -26.17 -16.24 0.03
N LEU A 117 -26.07 -17.58 0.10
CA LEU A 117 -26.33 -18.31 1.35
C LEU A 117 -25.33 -17.95 2.45
N ALA A 118 -24.02 -17.88 2.16
CA ALA A 118 -23.00 -17.48 3.13
C ALA A 118 -23.29 -16.07 3.68
N ARG A 119 -23.65 -15.13 2.80
CA ARG A 119 -24.05 -13.77 3.17
C ARG A 119 -25.27 -13.73 4.09
N ARG A 120 -26.32 -14.49 3.76
CA ARG A 120 -27.54 -14.57 4.60
C ARG A 120 -27.30 -15.27 5.93
N ALA A 121 -26.43 -16.26 5.98
CA ALA A 121 -26.08 -16.97 7.21
C ALA A 121 -25.34 -16.05 8.19
N VAL A 122 -24.40 -15.24 7.70
CA VAL A 122 -23.74 -14.19 8.51
C VAL A 122 -24.76 -13.23 9.14
N ALA A 123 -25.80 -12.83 8.39
CA ALA A 123 -26.85 -11.94 8.91
C ALA A 123 -27.75 -12.56 10.00
N ARG A 124 -27.66 -13.87 10.23
CA ARG A 124 -28.37 -14.61 11.30
C ARG A 124 -27.54 -14.76 12.57
N ILE A 125 -26.28 -14.31 12.57
CA ILE A 125 -25.44 -14.30 13.77
C ILE A 125 -25.84 -13.09 14.61
N ALA A 126 -26.29 -13.32 15.84
CA ALA A 126 -26.65 -12.26 16.77
C ALA A 126 -25.47 -11.91 17.66
N VAL A 127 -25.08 -10.64 17.69
CA VAL A 127 -23.98 -10.14 18.54
C VAL A 127 -24.53 -9.14 19.55
N ASP A 128 -24.29 -9.39 20.84
CA ASP A 128 -24.59 -8.43 21.90
C ASP A 128 -23.39 -7.52 22.14
N TYR A 129 -23.59 -6.22 21.95
CA TYR A 129 -22.57 -5.19 22.11
C TYR A 129 -22.88 -4.26 23.27
N GLU A 130 -21.82 -3.85 23.97
CA GLU A 130 -21.80 -2.63 24.74
C GLU A 130 -21.00 -1.59 23.96
N VAL A 131 -21.68 -0.64 23.32
CA VAL A 131 -21.02 0.43 22.55
C VAL A 131 -20.23 1.33 23.49
N LEU A 132 -18.97 1.61 23.14
CA LEU A 132 -18.03 2.39 23.93
C LEU A 132 -17.68 3.70 23.21
N PRO A 133 -17.22 4.73 23.93
CA PRO A 133 -16.69 5.94 23.30
C PRO A 133 -15.51 5.61 22.39
N ALA A 134 -15.57 6.07 21.14
CA ALA A 134 -14.52 5.87 20.14
C ALA A 134 -13.60 7.10 20.07
N VAL A 135 -12.30 6.87 19.88
CA VAL A 135 -11.31 7.91 19.56
C VAL A 135 -11.14 7.93 18.05
N THR A 136 -11.71 8.91 17.36
CA THR A 136 -11.66 8.98 15.88
C THR A 136 -10.86 10.17 15.36
N ASP A 137 -10.32 11.00 16.25
CA ASP A 137 -9.46 12.13 15.93
C ASP A 137 -8.05 11.89 16.47
N MET A 138 -7.05 12.08 15.61
CA MET A 138 -5.64 11.79 15.91
C MET A 138 -5.03 12.72 16.97
N GLU A 139 -5.51 13.96 17.10
CA GLU A 139 -5.04 14.89 18.15
C GLU A 139 -5.71 14.56 19.48
N ALA A 140 -7.01 14.23 19.47
CA ALA A 140 -7.73 13.76 20.66
C ALA A 140 -7.11 12.47 21.23
N ALA A 141 -6.55 11.60 20.38
CA ALA A 141 -5.85 10.39 20.81
C ALA A 141 -4.63 10.66 21.73
N LEU A 142 -4.05 11.87 21.65
CA LEU A 142 -2.91 12.29 22.47
C LEU A 142 -3.32 12.99 23.78
N GLU A 143 -4.60 13.28 23.99
CA GLU A 143 -5.05 14.00 25.17
C GLU A 143 -4.92 13.14 26.45
N PRO A 144 -4.56 13.75 27.59
CA PRO A 144 -4.58 13.05 28.87
C PRO A 144 -5.97 12.49 29.19
N GLY A 145 -6.08 11.17 29.32
CA GLY A 145 -7.35 10.50 29.63
C GLY A 145 -8.17 10.08 28.40
N ALA A 146 -7.64 10.25 27.18
CA ALA A 146 -8.23 9.65 25.99
C ALA A 146 -8.40 8.13 26.19
N PRO A 147 -9.54 7.54 25.78
CA PRO A 147 -9.70 6.08 25.80
C PRO A 147 -8.55 5.40 25.05
N HIS A 148 -7.98 4.36 25.66
CA HIS A 148 -6.93 3.58 25.03
C HIS A 148 -7.53 2.65 23.97
N VAL A 149 -7.07 2.79 22.73
CA VAL A 149 -7.39 1.88 21.62
C VAL A 149 -6.60 0.59 21.75
N GLN A 150 -5.31 0.71 22.11
CA GLN A 150 -4.39 -0.39 22.38
C GLN A 150 -3.95 -0.37 23.85
N GLU A 151 -3.61 -1.54 24.40
CA GLU A 151 -3.32 -1.69 25.84
C GLU A 151 -2.18 -0.79 26.32
N LEU A 152 -1.14 -0.62 25.49
CA LEU A 152 0.04 0.19 25.78
C LEU A 152 -0.17 1.70 25.56
N GLY A 153 -1.38 2.13 25.16
CA GLY A 153 -1.73 3.51 24.88
C GLY A 153 -1.93 3.80 23.39
N ASN A 154 -2.17 5.06 23.07
CA ASN A 154 -2.54 5.48 21.71
C ASN A 154 -1.36 5.93 20.85
N VAL A 155 -0.13 6.01 21.37
CA VAL A 155 1.04 6.38 20.55
C VAL A 155 1.74 5.11 20.10
N LEU A 156 1.71 4.84 18.79
CA LEU A 156 2.45 3.72 18.19
C LEU A 156 3.95 4.05 18.11
N ARG A 157 4.27 5.23 17.58
CA ARG A 157 5.67 5.64 17.37
C ARG A 157 5.81 7.15 17.39
N HIS A 158 6.87 7.62 18.03
CA HIS A 158 7.36 8.99 17.93
C HIS A 158 8.77 8.98 17.33
N VAL A 159 8.98 9.78 16.29
CA VAL A 159 10.24 9.95 15.56
C VAL A 159 10.71 11.37 15.79
N ARG A 160 11.95 11.54 16.23
CA ARG A 160 12.59 12.85 16.36
C ARG A 160 13.89 12.88 15.58
N ILE A 161 13.97 13.75 14.58
CA ILE A 161 15.16 13.97 13.76
C ILE A 161 15.68 15.38 14.06
N VAL A 162 16.95 15.46 14.47
CA VAL A 162 17.67 16.71 14.68
C VAL A 162 18.88 16.73 13.75
N HIS A 163 18.97 17.74 12.89
CA HIS A 163 20.05 17.95 11.96
C HIS A 163 20.63 19.35 12.13
N GLY A 164 21.94 19.50 12.17
CA GLY A 164 22.58 20.79 12.39
C GLY A 164 22.18 21.44 13.73
N ASP A 165 21.95 22.75 13.70
CA ASP A 165 21.47 23.56 14.82
C ASP A 165 19.93 23.72 14.78
N PRO A 166 19.16 23.04 15.66
CA PRO A 166 17.70 23.14 15.67
C PRO A 166 17.18 24.55 15.99
N ASP A 167 18.00 25.39 16.62
CA ASP A 167 17.67 26.75 17.02
C ASP A 167 18.14 27.80 16.00
N ALA A 168 18.67 27.36 14.84
CA ALA A 168 19.10 28.25 13.77
C ALA A 168 18.00 29.24 13.37
N GLU A 169 18.38 30.51 13.24
CA GLU A 169 17.48 31.60 12.85
C GLU A 169 17.64 31.97 11.38
N ALA A 170 16.53 32.36 10.76
CA ALA A 170 16.48 32.77 9.36
C ALA A 170 15.91 34.20 9.21
N VAL A 171 16.20 34.83 8.07
CA VAL A 171 15.77 36.21 7.79
C VAL A 171 14.31 36.26 7.35
N VAL A 172 13.87 35.26 6.58
CA VAL A 172 12.49 35.13 6.11
C VAL A 172 11.93 33.81 6.58
N TRP A 173 10.70 33.85 7.09
CA TRP A 173 9.99 32.70 7.62
C TRP A 173 8.61 32.57 6.98
N VAL A 174 8.24 31.35 6.63
CA VAL A 174 6.87 30.98 6.25
C VAL A 174 6.39 29.81 7.09
N GLU A 175 5.09 29.78 7.36
CA GLU A 175 4.45 28.75 8.18
C GLU A 175 3.18 28.22 7.51
N GLY A 176 2.81 26.98 7.84
CA GLY A 176 1.63 26.34 7.31
C GLY A 176 1.22 25.11 8.09
N TYR A 177 -0.08 24.85 8.07
CA TYR A 177 -0.71 23.63 8.56
C TYR A 177 -1.44 22.98 7.38
N TYR A 178 -1.21 21.69 7.19
CA TYR A 178 -1.70 20.93 6.04
C TYR A 178 -2.37 19.66 6.52
N GLU A 179 -3.53 19.37 5.94
CA GLU A 179 -4.30 18.16 6.25
C GLU A 179 -4.47 17.32 4.98
N THR A 180 -4.30 16.00 5.13
CA THR A 180 -4.68 15.03 4.11
C THR A 180 -5.66 14.03 4.71
N GLY A 181 -6.72 13.70 3.98
CA GLY A 181 -7.71 12.72 4.40
C GLY A 181 -7.27 11.28 4.14
N MET A 182 -8.06 10.33 4.63
CA MET A 182 -7.90 8.91 4.32
C MET A 182 -8.08 8.68 2.82
N GLN A 183 -7.20 7.89 2.21
CA GLN A 183 -7.28 7.55 0.80
C GLN A 183 -7.31 6.03 0.62
N ASP A 184 -8.30 5.56 -0.12
CA ASP A 184 -8.43 4.17 -0.53
C ASP A 184 -7.64 3.88 -1.81
N GLN A 185 -7.05 2.69 -1.89
CA GLN A 185 -6.28 2.18 -3.03
C GLN A 185 -7.16 1.97 -4.27
N ALA A 186 -8.44 1.68 -4.06
CA ALA A 186 -9.47 1.38 -5.03
C ALA A 186 -8.98 0.43 -6.15
N PRO A 187 -8.32 -0.71 -5.82
CA PRO A 187 -7.90 -1.66 -6.84
C PRO A 187 -9.13 -2.17 -7.58
N LEU A 188 -9.08 -2.26 -8.91
CA LEU A 188 -10.28 -2.58 -9.71
C LEU A 188 -10.85 -3.95 -9.34
N GLY A 189 -9.98 -4.95 -9.14
CA GLY A 189 -10.35 -6.23 -8.55
C GLY A 189 -10.34 -6.16 -7.02
N PRO A 190 -11.43 -6.50 -6.32
CA PRO A 190 -11.42 -6.72 -4.88
C PRO A 190 -10.56 -7.92 -4.45
N GLU A 191 -10.45 -8.13 -3.14
CA GLU A 191 -9.73 -9.25 -2.53
C GLU A 191 -10.41 -10.57 -2.90
N ALA A 192 -9.62 -11.52 -3.40
CA ALA A 192 -10.11 -12.85 -3.75
C ALA A 192 -9.02 -13.91 -3.61
N GLY A 193 -9.44 -15.11 -3.23
CA GLY A 193 -8.56 -16.28 -3.10
C GLY A 193 -9.32 -17.56 -2.76
N LEU A 194 -8.63 -18.67 -2.96
CA LEU A 194 -9.13 -20.03 -2.86
C LEU A 194 -8.14 -20.84 -2.03
N ALA A 195 -8.57 -21.26 -0.85
CA ALA A 195 -7.83 -22.15 0.03
C ALA A 195 -8.26 -23.60 -0.25
N ILE A 196 -7.30 -24.50 -0.49
CA ILE A 196 -7.53 -25.92 -0.77
C ILE A 196 -6.83 -26.71 0.34
N PRO A 197 -7.56 -27.49 1.16
CA PRO A 197 -6.93 -28.33 2.16
C PRO A 197 -6.13 -29.43 1.46
N ALA A 198 -4.90 -29.65 1.90
CA ALA A 198 -4.00 -30.62 1.30
C ALA A 198 -3.97 -31.94 2.08
N GLU A 199 -3.64 -33.03 1.39
CA GLU A 199 -3.63 -34.39 1.97
C GLU A 199 -2.65 -34.56 3.14
N ASP A 200 -1.59 -33.74 3.18
CA ASP A 200 -0.60 -33.74 4.26
C ASP A 200 -1.07 -32.99 5.53
N GLY A 201 -2.32 -32.56 5.56
CA GLY A 201 -2.89 -31.72 6.62
C GLY A 201 -2.41 -30.26 6.57
N GLY A 202 -1.88 -29.83 5.43
CA GLY A 202 -1.57 -28.44 5.11
C GLY A 202 -2.68 -27.76 4.30
N VAL A 203 -2.35 -26.60 3.73
CA VAL A 203 -3.26 -25.83 2.87
C VAL A 203 -2.50 -25.20 1.70
N ASP A 204 -3.08 -25.31 0.51
CA ASP A 204 -2.67 -24.63 -0.71
C ASP A 204 -3.56 -23.40 -0.92
N LEU A 205 -3.00 -22.20 -0.79
CA LEU A 205 -3.73 -20.94 -0.89
C LEU A 205 -3.37 -20.24 -2.20
N HIS A 206 -4.32 -20.21 -3.13
CA HIS A 206 -4.26 -19.37 -4.33
C HIS A 206 -4.84 -18.00 -4.01
N VAL A 207 -4.00 -16.98 -3.90
CA VAL A 207 -4.43 -15.66 -3.41
C VAL A 207 -3.85 -14.52 -4.23
N SER A 208 -4.63 -13.47 -4.34
CA SER A 208 -4.23 -12.24 -4.96
C SER A 208 -3.57 -11.30 -3.94
N THR A 209 -2.24 -11.39 -3.78
CA THR A 209 -1.41 -10.72 -2.76
C THR A 209 -0.20 -9.98 -3.38
N GLN A 210 0.50 -9.14 -2.60
CA GLN A 210 1.78 -8.51 -2.97
C GLN A 210 3.00 -9.21 -2.37
N TRP A 211 2.84 -10.02 -1.32
CA TRP A 211 4.00 -10.56 -0.57
C TRP A 211 3.76 -11.96 0.00
N LEU A 212 3.87 -12.98 -0.86
CA LEU A 212 3.57 -14.38 -0.55
C LEU A 212 4.28 -14.91 0.71
N HIS A 213 5.58 -14.63 0.87
CA HIS A 213 6.36 -15.16 1.98
C HIS A 213 5.99 -14.53 3.33
N VAL A 214 5.68 -13.23 3.35
CA VAL A 214 5.25 -12.54 4.57
C VAL A 214 3.81 -12.87 4.92
N ASP A 215 2.93 -13.05 3.93
CA ASP A 215 1.61 -13.64 4.15
C ASP A 215 1.75 -15.01 4.83
N ARG A 216 2.61 -15.90 4.30
CA ARG A 216 2.84 -17.24 4.89
C ARG A 216 3.32 -17.17 6.34
N GLN A 217 4.25 -16.26 6.64
CA GLN A 217 4.79 -16.05 8.00
C GLN A 217 3.73 -15.59 9.00
N GLN A 218 2.71 -14.86 8.55
CA GLN A 218 1.58 -14.44 9.38
C GLN A 218 0.50 -15.51 9.49
N ILE A 219 0.22 -16.24 8.40
CA ILE A 219 -0.83 -17.26 8.33
C ILE A 219 -0.46 -18.51 9.14
N ALA A 220 0.75 -19.05 8.96
CA ALA A 220 1.13 -20.34 9.54
C ALA A 220 1.01 -20.39 11.08
N PRO A 221 1.46 -19.35 11.84
CA PRO A 221 1.27 -19.30 13.29
C PRO A 221 -0.21 -19.25 13.70
N CYS A 222 -1.07 -18.59 12.93
CA CYS A 222 -2.50 -18.51 13.22
C CYS A 222 -3.21 -19.85 13.01
N LEU A 223 -2.78 -20.62 12.01
CA LEU A 223 -3.28 -21.97 11.74
C LEU A 223 -2.67 -23.04 12.66
N GLY A 224 -1.65 -22.69 13.46
CA GLY A 224 -0.90 -23.67 14.27
C GLY A 224 -0.12 -24.68 13.42
N LEU A 225 0.24 -24.30 12.19
CA LEU A 225 0.93 -25.18 11.24
C LEU A 225 2.41 -24.79 11.08
N PRO A 226 3.31 -25.75 10.79
CA PRO A 226 4.63 -25.44 10.26
C PRO A 226 4.54 -24.70 8.92
N GLU A 227 5.43 -23.73 8.68
CA GLU A 227 5.38 -22.89 7.46
C GLU A 227 5.32 -23.69 6.15
N HIS A 228 6.06 -24.80 6.02
CA HIS A 228 6.07 -25.60 4.80
C HIS A 228 4.74 -26.29 4.48
N LYS A 229 3.81 -26.36 5.44
CA LYS A 229 2.44 -26.86 5.24
C LYS A 229 1.48 -25.77 4.76
N VAL A 230 1.92 -24.53 4.69
CA VAL A 230 1.13 -23.39 4.20
C VAL A 230 1.77 -22.93 2.90
N ARG A 231 1.21 -23.35 1.77
CA ARG A 231 1.78 -23.11 0.43
C ARG A 231 0.97 -22.05 -0.28
N LEU A 232 1.60 -20.94 -0.63
CA LEU A 232 0.92 -19.86 -1.33
C LEU A 232 1.31 -19.84 -2.81
N TYR A 233 0.30 -19.57 -3.64
CA TYR A 233 0.39 -19.41 -5.08
C TYR A 233 -0.24 -18.07 -5.45
N LEU A 234 0.45 -17.28 -6.27
CA LEU A 234 -0.08 -16.02 -6.74
C LEU A 234 -1.24 -16.26 -7.73
N ALA A 235 -2.44 -15.86 -7.34
CA ALA A 235 -3.58 -15.76 -8.25
C ALA A 235 -3.51 -14.44 -9.03
N GLY A 236 -4.27 -14.32 -10.13
CA GLY A 236 -4.31 -13.08 -10.89
C GLY A 236 -4.77 -11.88 -10.04
N VAL A 237 -3.98 -10.81 -10.03
CA VAL A 237 -4.18 -9.61 -9.19
C VAL A 237 -4.78 -8.47 -10.01
N GLY A 238 -5.90 -7.91 -9.53
CA GLY A 238 -6.64 -6.81 -10.16
C GLY A 238 -6.20 -5.40 -9.71
N GLY A 239 -4.90 -5.22 -9.44
CA GLY A 239 -4.35 -4.05 -8.77
C GLY A 239 -4.20 -4.24 -7.26
N ALA A 240 -3.28 -3.50 -6.65
CA ALA A 240 -2.98 -3.63 -5.22
C ALA A 240 -2.61 -2.29 -4.56
N PHE A 241 -1.64 -1.57 -5.14
CA PHE A 241 -1.23 -0.22 -4.72
C PHE A 241 -0.80 -0.10 -3.25
N GLY A 242 -0.38 -1.20 -2.62
CA GLY A 242 0.01 -1.29 -1.21
C GLY A 242 -1.00 -2.04 -0.34
N ALA A 243 -2.29 -2.04 -0.69
CA ALA A 243 -3.33 -2.64 0.14
C ALA A 243 -3.05 -4.12 0.45
N ARG A 244 -2.43 -4.85 -0.49
CA ARG A 244 -2.26 -6.30 -0.41
C ARG A 244 -0.87 -6.72 0.05
N GLU A 245 -0.15 -5.81 0.71
CA GLU A 245 0.94 -6.17 1.61
C GLU A 245 0.40 -6.77 2.90
N ASP A 246 -0.79 -6.36 3.31
CA ASP A 246 -1.47 -6.85 4.51
C ASP A 246 -2.33 -8.10 4.24
N VAL A 247 -2.53 -8.88 5.31
CA VAL A 247 -3.44 -10.02 5.31
C VAL A 247 -4.86 -9.54 5.62
N HIS A 248 -5.83 -9.98 4.80
CA HIS A 248 -7.25 -9.58 4.87
C HIS A 248 -8.20 -10.75 5.12
N MET A 249 -8.13 -11.78 4.26
CA MET A 249 -9.04 -12.93 4.26
C MET A 249 -8.31 -14.26 4.17
N GLN A 250 -7.00 -14.22 3.97
CA GLN A 250 -6.15 -15.39 3.78
C GLN A 250 -6.31 -16.38 4.94
N ILE A 251 -6.24 -15.88 6.18
CA ILE A 251 -6.39 -16.71 7.38
C ILE A 251 -7.82 -17.27 7.47
N HIS A 252 -8.83 -16.46 7.17
CA HIS A 252 -10.24 -16.88 7.21
C HIS A 252 -10.53 -18.03 6.23
N ALA A 253 -10.09 -17.88 4.98
CA ALA A 253 -10.26 -18.90 3.95
C ALA A 253 -9.56 -20.20 4.34
N CYS A 254 -8.32 -20.13 4.83
CA CYS A 254 -7.57 -21.30 5.29
C CYS A 254 -8.22 -21.97 6.50
N MET A 255 -8.70 -21.20 7.48
CA MET A 255 -9.41 -21.76 8.65
C MET A 255 -10.66 -22.53 8.24
N LEU A 256 -11.50 -21.94 7.37
CA LEU A 256 -12.71 -22.59 6.88
C LEU A 256 -12.38 -23.85 6.06
N ALA A 257 -11.35 -23.79 5.21
CA ALA A 257 -10.94 -24.92 4.38
C ALA A 257 -10.44 -26.11 5.22
N LEU A 258 -9.59 -25.84 6.20
CA LEU A 258 -9.06 -26.86 7.11
C LEU A 258 -10.14 -27.43 8.03
N TYR A 259 -11.07 -26.59 8.51
CA TYR A 259 -12.16 -27.03 9.37
C TYR A 259 -13.16 -27.94 8.62
N THR A 260 -13.53 -27.56 7.40
CA THR A 260 -14.53 -28.30 6.60
C THR A 260 -13.93 -29.47 5.82
N GLY A 261 -12.61 -29.52 5.64
CA GLY A 261 -11.94 -30.48 4.75
C GLY A 261 -12.29 -30.26 3.27
N ARG A 262 -12.83 -29.09 2.91
CA ARG A 262 -13.24 -28.73 1.55
C ARG A 262 -12.53 -27.47 1.08
N PRO A 263 -12.32 -27.28 -0.24
CA PRO A 263 -11.85 -26.00 -0.76
C PRO A 263 -12.79 -24.86 -0.38
N VAL A 264 -12.26 -23.70 -0.01
CA VAL A 264 -13.05 -22.52 0.35
C VAL A 264 -12.56 -21.31 -0.44
N LYS A 265 -13.48 -20.69 -1.16
CA LYS A 265 -13.26 -19.43 -1.85
C LYS A 265 -13.81 -18.27 -1.05
N MET A 266 -13.00 -17.23 -0.85
CA MET A 266 -13.45 -15.93 -0.37
C MET A 266 -13.22 -14.89 -1.46
N SER A 267 -14.25 -14.10 -1.76
CA SER A 267 -14.21 -13.04 -2.76
C SER A 267 -15.04 -11.88 -2.26
N TYR A 268 -14.40 -10.76 -1.95
CA TYR A 268 -15.06 -9.59 -1.41
C TYR A 268 -15.85 -8.83 -2.48
N GLY A 269 -16.99 -8.26 -2.07
CA GLY A 269 -17.61 -7.15 -2.80
C GLY A 269 -16.84 -5.85 -2.55
N ARG A 270 -17.13 -4.80 -3.33
CA ARG A 270 -16.47 -3.49 -3.17
C ARG A 270 -16.66 -2.90 -1.77
N GLU A 271 -17.87 -2.99 -1.22
CA GLU A 271 -18.16 -2.47 0.12
C GLU A 271 -17.34 -3.19 1.18
N GLU A 272 -17.27 -4.53 1.10
CA GLU A 272 -16.48 -5.34 2.03
C GLU A 272 -14.97 -5.05 1.91
N SER A 273 -14.49 -4.81 0.69
CA SER A 273 -13.10 -4.44 0.40
C SER A 273 -12.67 -3.21 1.21
N PHE A 274 -13.49 -2.15 1.27
CA PHE A 274 -13.18 -0.95 2.07
C PHE A 274 -12.97 -1.20 3.58
N TYR A 275 -13.57 -2.26 4.13
CA TYR A 275 -13.34 -2.69 5.52
C TYR A 275 -12.24 -3.75 5.65
N GLY A 276 -11.98 -4.48 4.56
CA GLY A 276 -11.12 -5.65 4.52
C GLY A 276 -9.65 -5.32 4.42
N HIS A 277 -9.29 -4.25 3.72
CA HIS A 277 -7.91 -3.81 3.53
C HIS A 277 -7.59 -2.50 4.25
N VAL A 278 -6.29 -2.22 4.34
CA VAL A 278 -5.74 -1.01 4.96
C VAL A 278 -5.82 0.21 4.05
N HIS A 279 -5.88 1.41 4.61
CA HIS A 279 -5.92 2.68 3.85
C HIS A 279 -4.64 3.50 3.96
N ARG A 280 -4.49 4.57 3.16
CA ARG A 280 -3.48 5.60 3.45
C ARG A 280 -3.87 6.38 4.70
N HIS A 281 -2.88 6.57 5.56
CA HIS A 281 -2.95 7.42 6.74
C HIS A 281 -3.41 8.85 6.42
N PRO A 282 -4.52 9.31 7.03
CA PRO A 282 -4.75 10.73 7.25
C PRO A 282 -3.55 11.36 7.95
N SER A 283 -3.29 12.64 7.64
CA SER A 283 -2.17 13.35 8.26
C SER A 283 -2.51 14.80 8.57
N ARG A 284 -2.01 15.30 9.69
CA ARG A 284 -1.94 16.71 10.05
C ARG A 284 -0.47 17.11 10.17
N ILE A 285 -0.04 18.07 9.36
CA ILE A 285 1.36 18.46 9.25
C ILE A 285 1.50 19.96 9.44
N TRP A 286 2.18 20.36 10.51
CA TRP A 286 2.64 21.72 10.71
C TRP A 286 4.09 21.84 10.24
N MET A 287 4.41 22.89 9.48
CA MET A 287 5.79 23.18 9.09
C MET A 287 6.09 24.68 9.12
N ARG A 288 7.35 24.98 9.39
CA ARG A 288 7.93 26.31 9.28
C ARG A 288 9.27 26.24 8.55
N HIS A 289 9.41 27.00 7.47
CA HIS A 289 10.63 27.07 6.65
C HIS A 289 11.28 28.43 6.83
N GLY A 290 12.59 28.41 7.09
CA GLY A 290 13.42 29.60 7.21
C GLY A 290 14.41 29.68 6.06
N ALA A 291 14.53 30.86 5.46
CA ALA A 291 15.49 31.14 4.39
C ALA A 291 16.20 32.49 4.55
N THR A 292 17.29 32.64 3.80
CA THR A 292 17.96 33.92 3.56
C THR A 292 17.13 34.80 2.61
N ARG A 293 17.51 36.08 2.46
CA ARG A 293 16.84 37.00 1.50
C ARG A 293 17.07 36.61 0.04
N ASP A 294 18.18 35.94 -0.26
CA ASP A 294 18.52 35.40 -1.58
C ASP A 294 17.88 34.04 -1.85
N GLY A 295 17.14 33.47 -0.89
CA GLY A 295 16.34 32.25 -1.09
C GLY A 295 17.03 30.93 -0.74
N LYS A 296 18.20 30.97 -0.11
CA LYS A 296 18.83 29.76 0.44
C LYS A 296 18.12 29.28 1.70
N LEU A 297 17.74 28.00 1.73
CA LEU A 297 17.15 27.38 2.91
C LEU A 297 18.16 27.35 4.05
N VAL A 298 17.71 27.74 5.23
CA VAL A 298 18.50 27.78 6.46
C VAL A 298 18.02 26.72 7.44
N THR A 299 16.72 26.56 7.60
CA THR A 299 16.17 25.63 8.59
C THR A 299 14.74 25.21 8.27
N VAL A 300 14.40 23.97 8.64
CA VAL A 300 13.04 23.43 8.59
C VAL A 300 12.64 22.92 9.96
N ARG A 301 11.49 23.38 10.45
CA ARG A 301 10.84 22.84 11.65
C ARG A 301 9.52 22.18 11.23
N ALA A 302 9.31 20.93 11.60
CA ALA A 302 8.14 20.17 11.18
C ALA A 302 7.58 19.30 12.32
N ARG A 303 6.24 19.28 12.42
CA ARG A 303 5.49 18.36 13.29
C ARG A 303 4.48 17.63 12.42
N LEU A 304 4.61 16.30 12.36
CA LEU A 304 3.75 15.43 11.58
C LEU A 304 2.98 14.54 12.55
N LEU A 305 1.66 14.48 12.37
CA LEU A 305 0.79 13.56 13.08
C LEU A 305 0.04 12.73 12.04
N VAL A 306 0.08 11.41 12.18
CA VAL A 306 -0.63 10.48 11.28
C VAL A 306 -1.52 9.54 12.08
N ASP A 307 -2.68 9.25 11.49
CA ASP A 307 -3.65 8.32 12.05
C ASP A 307 -3.40 6.90 11.49
N GLY A 308 -2.96 5.99 12.34
CA GLY A 308 -2.72 4.58 12.03
C GLY A 308 -3.96 3.69 12.04
N GLY A 309 -5.10 4.19 12.54
CA GLY A 309 -6.28 3.37 12.79
C GLY A 309 -6.09 2.41 13.96
N ALA A 310 -6.88 1.34 13.99
CA ALA A 310 -6.97 0.46 15.16
C ALA A 310 -5.74 -0.45 15.40
N TYR A 311 -4.97 -0.76 14.35
CA TYR A 311 -3.87 -1.74 14.37
C TYR A 311 -2.64 -1.22 13.63
N ALA A 312 -1.45 -1.71 13.99
CA ALA A 312 -0.22 -1.08 13.55
C ALA A 312 0.01 -1.23 12.04
N SER A 313 -0.21 -2.43 11.48
CA SER A 313 0.17 -2.78 10.11
C SER A 313 1.62 -2.32 9.84
N SER A 314 1.80 -1.37 8.92
CA SER A 314 3.06 -0.75 8.49
C SER A 314 3.17 0.73 8.88
N SER A 315 2.32 1.17 9.82
CA SER A 315 2.20 2.56 10.26
C SER A 315 3.47 3.10 10.91
N SER A 316 4.28 2.23 11.54
CA SER A 316 5.57 2.63 12.12
C SER A 316 6.54 3.07 11.01
N ALA A 317 6.66 2.29 9.93
CA ALA A 317 7.48 2.65 8.80
C ALA A 317 6.94 3.87 8.04
N VAL A 318 5.62 4.04 7.94
CA VAL A 318 5.01 5.21 7.27
C VAL A 318 5.40 6.53 7.94
N ILE A 319 5.31 6.62 9.28
CA ILE A 319 5.70 7.86 9.98
C ILE A 319 7.22 8.08 9.94
N GLY A 320 8.02 7.01 9.95
CA GLY A 320 9.46 7.08 9.73
C GLY A 320 9.80 7.70 8.37
N ASN A 321 9.11 7.26 7.31
CA ASN A 321 9.28 7.81 5.97
C ASN A 321 8.80 9.25 5.84
N ALA A 322 7.60 9.56 6.31
CA ALA A 322 7.06 10.92 6.26
C ALA A 322 8.02 11.91 6.95
N SER A 323 8.59 11.52 8.10
CA SER A 323 9.56 12.32 8.84
C SER A 323 10.89 12.45 8.09
N THR A 324 11.40 11.35 7.51
CA THR A 324 12.66 11.34 6.73
C THR A 324 12.59 12.25 5.50
N PHE A 325 11.43 12.32 4.85
CA PHE A 325 11.22 13.12 3.65
C PHE A 325 10.66 14.52 3.91
N ALA A 326 10.52 14.93 5.17
CA ALA A 326 9.84 16.17 5.54
C ALA A 326 10.51 17.44 4.98
N CYS A 327 11.83 17.45 4.80
CA CYS A 327 12.52 18.61 4.20
C CYS A 327 12.41 18.69 2.67
N GLY A 328 11.83 17.68 2.02
CA GLY A 328 11.80 17.58 0.57
C GLY A 328 13.17 17.30 -0.05
N PRO A 329 13.26 17.28 -1.39
CA PRO A 329 14.49 17.01 -2.12
C PRO A 329 15.41 18.24 -2.18
N TYR A 330 15.60 18.90 -1.04
CA TYR A 330 16.33 20.15 -0.90
C TYR A 330 17.47 20.04 0.12
N GLU A 331 18.54 20.79 -0.10
CA GLU A 331 19.62 20.94 0.86
C GLU A 331 19.17 21.90 1.97
N VAL A 332 19.04 21.36 3.19
CA VAL A 332 18.65 22.13 4.37
C VAL A 332 19.71 21.89 5.45
N PRO A 333 20.48 22.91 5.86
CA PRO A 333 21.58 22.71 6.80
C PRO A 333 21.12 22.43 8.23
N ASN A 334 19.89 22.81 8.59
CA ASN A 334 19.34 22.62 9.93
C ASN A 334 17.91 22.10 9.90
N ALA A 335 17.57 21.12 10.72
CA ALA A 335 16.20 20.62 10.81
C ALA A 335 15.84 20.11 12.21
N LEU A 336 14.60 20.39 12.62
CA LEU A 336 13.93 19.75 13.76
C LEU A 336 12.61 19.17 13.27
N ILE A 337 12.55 17.85 13.18
CA ILE A 337 11.37 17.13 12.67
C ILE A 337 10.88 16.18 13.75
N GLU A 338 9.59 16.29 14.07
CA GLU A 338 8.90 15.43 15.03
C GLU A 338 7.70 14.77 14.35
N GLY A 339 7.75 13.46 14.18
CA GLY A 339 6.67 12.66 13.61
C GLY A 339 6.03 11.78 14.67
N THR A 340 4.70 11.75 14.74
CA THR A 340 3.96 10.89 15.67
C THR A 340 2.90 10.10 14.91
N CYS A 341 2.86 8.79 15.12
CA CYS A 341 1.79 7.92 14.66
C CYS A 341 0.97 7.47 15.86
N VAL A 342 -0.36 7.60 15.74
CA VAL A 342 -1.30 7.23 16.81
C VAL A 342 -2.27 6.14 16.36
N TYR A 343 -2.73 5.36 17.33
CA TYR A 343 -3.87 4.47 17.20
C TYR A 343 -5.18 5.25 17.40
N THR A 344 -6.17 4.94 16.57
CA THR A 344 -7.54 5.46 16.65
C THR A 344 -8.53 4.32 16.42
N ASN A 345 -9.83 4.55 16.60
CA ASN A 345 -10.90 3.61 16.26
C ASN A 345 -11.34 3.71 14.78
N ASN A 346 -10.55 4.38 13.93
CA ASN A 346 -10.74 4.37 12.48
C ASN A 346 -10.23 3.04 11.89
N PRO A 347 -10.66 2.67 10.66
CA PRO A 347 -10.12 1.49 9.98
C PRO A 347 -8.58 1.53 9.90
N PRO A 348 -7.90 0.39 10.07
CA PRO A 348 -6.44 0.34 10.02
C PRO A 348 -5.86 0.98 8.75
N CYS A 349 -4.78 1.72 8.92
CA CYS A 349 -3.99 2.27 7.82
C CYS A 349 -2.73 1.44 7.62
N GLY A 350 -2.17 1.50 6.42
CA GLY A 350 -1.01 0.70 6.05
C GLY A 350 -0.41 1.18 4.75
N ALA A 351 0.10 0.24 3.95
CA ALA A 351 0.81 0.58 2.74
C ALA A 351 -0.13 1.18 1.68
N MET A 352 0.23 2.37 1.19
CA MET A 352 -0.31 2.92 -0.05
C MET A 352 0.81 3.59 -0.86
N ARG A 353 0.82 3.36 -2.18
CA ARG A 353 1.84 3.86 -3.12
C ARG A 353 2.32 5.27 -2.79
N GLY A 354 3.61 5.39 -2.44
CA GLY A 354 4.22 6.61 -1.93
C GLY A 354 4.69 6.49 -0.48
N PHE A 355 3.88 5.85 0.37
CA PHE A 355 4.27 5.37 1.71
C PHE A 355 4.90 6.46 2.60
N GLY A 356 4.08 7.39 3.10
CA GLY A 356 4.48 8.55 3.91
C GLY A 356 5.05 9.73 3.11
N ALA A 357 5.76 9.48 2.02
CA ALA A 357 6.39 10.53 1.21
C ALA A 357 5.39 11.48 0.56
N VAL A 358 4.19 11.02 0.22
CA VAL A 358 3.16 11.83 -0.45
C VAL A 358 2.60 12.89 0.50
N GLN A 359 2.32 12.51 1.76
CA GLN A 359 1.84 13.44 2.77
C GLN A 359 2.88 14.53 3.06
N ALA A 360 4.16 14.14 3.21
CA ALA A 360 5.26 15.08 3.37
C ALA A 360 5.41 16.02 2.15
N CYS A 361 5.36 15.46 0.93
CA CYS A 361 5.48 16.20 -0.33
C CYS A 361 4.44 17.31 -0.48
N PHE A 362 3.18 17.01 -0.17
CA PHE A 362 2.12 18.02 -0.18
C PHE A 362 2.47 19.21 0.73
N ALA A 363 2.97 18.95 1.94
CA ALA A 363 3.28 19.98 2.92
C ALA A 363 4.52 20.80 2.54
N TYR A 364 5.66 20.16 2.20
CA TYR A 364 6.89 20.90 1.92
C TYR A 364 6.83 21.65 0.59
N GLU A 365 6.15 21.13 -0.45
CA GLU A 365 6.02 21.88 -1.72
C GLU A 365 5.11 23.10 -1.58
N ALA A 366 4.07 23.01 -0.74
CA ALA A 366 3.26 24.17 -0.40
C ALA A 366 4.06 25.23 0.36
N GLN A 367 5.05 24.83 1.17
CA GLN A 367 5.98 25.76 1.82
C GLN A 367 6.92 26.42 0.81
N MET A 368 7.43 25.67 -0.17
CA MET A 368 8.29 26.24 -1.22
C MET A 368 7.58 27.35 -2.00
N ASP A 369 6.31 27.17 -2.36
CA ASP A 369 5.54 28.23 -3.04
C ASP A 369 5.26 29.44 -2.14
N LYS A 370 4.96 29.22 -0.85
CA LYS A 370 4.83 30.32 0.12
C LYS A 370 6.12 31.11 0.26
N LEU A 371 7.26 30.41 0.32
CA LEU A 371 8.57 31.01 0.48
C LEU A 371 8.96 31.81 -0.78
N ALA A 372 8.73 31.25 -1.97
CA ALA A 372 8.93 31.93 -3.24
C ALA A 372 8.15 33.25 -3.30
N LYS A 373 6.86 33.21 -2.92
CA LYS A 373 6.01 34.40 -2.82
C LYS A 373 6.52 35.42 -1.80
N ALA A 374 6.95 34.98 -0.61
CA ALA A 374 7.44 35.87 0.44
C ALA A 374 8.76 36.55 0.07
N LEU A 375 9.61 35.87 -0.70
CA LEU A 375 10.90 36.38 -1.18
C LEU A 375 10.79 37.12 -2.51
N ALA A 376 9.64 37.05 -3.19
CA ALA A 376 9.46 37.49 -4.57
C ALA A 376 10.50 36.87 -5.54
N ILE A 377 10.78 35.58 -5.35
CA ILE A 377 11.63 34.75 -6.22
C ILE A 377 10.73 33.83 -7.04
N ASP A 378 11.11 33.51 -8.28
CA ASP A 378 10.39 32.53 -9.08
C ASP A 378 10.36 31.15 -8.37
N PRO A 379 9.19 30.47 -8.31
CA PRO A 379 9.05 29.23 -7.58
C PRO A 379 9.90 28.07 -8.13
N VAL A 380 10.25 28.08 -9.42
CA VAL A 380 11.16 27.10 -10.01
C VAL A 380 12.60 27.45 -9.66
N GLU A 381 13.01 28.71 -9.79
CA GLU A 381 14.35 29.16 -9.42
C GLU A 381 14.70 28.86 -7.95
N LEU A 382 13.75 29.09 -7.03
CA LEU A 382 13.91 28.77 -5.61
C LEU A 382 14.16 27.27 -5.38
N ARG A 383 13.48 26.40 -6.13
CA ARG A 383 13.67 24.94 -6.03
C ARG A 383 15.00 24.51 -6.63
N VAL A 384 15.33 25.04 -7.81
CA VAL A 384 16.62 24.80 -8.50
C VAL A 384 17.79 25.18 -7.59
N MET A 385 17.75 26.34 -6.92
CA MET A 385 18.88 26.79 -6.11
C MET A 385 19.09 25.95 -4.84
N ASN A 386 18.05 25.30 -4.31
CA ASN A 386 18.10 24.49 -3.11
C ASN A 386 18.08 22.98 -3.40
N ALA A 387 18.00 22.56 -4.66
CA ALA A 387 17.90 21.16 -5.04
C ALA A 387 19.07 20.32 -4.49
N MET A 388 18.75 19.18 -3.88
CA MET A 388 19.75 18.21 -3.45
C MET A 388 20.50 17.60 -4.65
N SER A 389 21.66 17.02 -4.37
CA SER A 389 22.54 16.40 -5.35
C SER A 389 23.22 15.14 -4.79
N THR A 390 23.92 14.40 -5.64
CA THR A 390 24.79 13.31 -5.18
C THR A 390 25.87 13.90 -4.27
N GLY A 391 25.97 13.37 -3.04
CA GLY A 391 26.85 13.87 -2.00
C GLY A 391 26.15 14.74 -0.95
N SER A 392 24.92 15.23 -1.21
CA SER A 392 24.13 15.94 -0.20
C SER A 392 23.86 15.04 1.01
N ILE A 393 23.70 15.67 2.18
CA ILE A 393 23.42 14.99 3.44
C ILE A 393 21.93 15.21 3.75
N MET A 394 21.19 14.10 3.89
CA MET A 394 19.79 14.11 4.31
C MET A 394 19.66 14.56 5.78
N PRO A 395 18.49 15.03 6.22
CA PRO A 395 18.26 15.36 7.63
C PRO A 395 18.58 14.20 8.60
N THR A 396 18.50 12.96 8.13
CA THR A 396 18.86 11.75 8.89
C THR A 396 20.38 11.53 9.02
N GLY A 397 21.21 12.38 8.43
CA GLY A 397 22.68 12.22 8.34
C GLY A 397 23.14 11.30 7.21
N GLN A 398 22.22 10.69 6.45
CA GLN A 398 22.55 9.83 5.33
C GLN A 398 23.14 10.64 4.16
N VAL A 399 24.33 10.26 3.70
CA VAL A 399 24.92 10.79 2.47
C VAL A 399 24.26 10.15 1.26
N VAL A 400 23.82 10.97 0.32
CA VAL A 400 23.20 10.52 -0.94
C VAL A 400 24.30 10.03 -1.89
N LYS A 401 24.54 8.72 -1.91
CA LYS A 401 25.59 8.10 -2.74
C LYS A 401 25.15 7.83 -4.19
N GLY A 402 23.85 7.61 -4.39
CA GLY A 402 23.26 7.31 -5.70
C GLY A 402 23.10 8.54 -6.59
N SER A 403 22.63 8.32 -7.82
CA SER A 403 22.28 9.40 -8.74
C SER A 403 21.08 10.18 -8.18
N ALA A 404 21.26 11.48 -7.93
CA ALA A 404 20.20 12.38 -7.50
C ALA A 404 20.18 13.66 -8.37
N PRO A 405 19.75 13.56 -9.64
CA PRO A 405 19.80 14.67 -10.59
C PRO A 405 18.61 15.64 -10.39
N VAL A 406 18.30 16.03 -9.15
CA VAL A 406 17.08 16.77 -8.81
C VAL A 406 17.01 18.10 -9.55
N ARG A 407 18.10 18.87 -9.53
CA ARG A 407 18.24 20.12 -10.31
C ARG A 407 17.92 19.89 -11.79
N GLU A 408 18.54 18.88 -12.39
CA GLU A 408 18.42 18.60 -13.83
C GLU A 408 16.99 18.17 -14.20
N VAL A 409 16.31 17.43 -13.32
CA VAL A 409 14.89 17.06 -13.48
C VAL A 409 13.99 18.30 -13.41
N ILE A 410 14.24 19.20 -12.46
CA ILE A 410 13.48 20.45 -12.32
C ILE A 410 13.66 21.31 -13.57
N GLU A 411 14.89 21.56 -13.99
CA GLU A 411 15.21 22.37 -15.18
C GLU A 411 14.60 21.76 -16.44
N ARG A 412 14.69 20.44 -16.63
CA ARG A 412 14.05 19.75 -17.76
C ARG A 412 12.53 19.90 -17.72
N CYS A 413 11.89 19.72 -16.56
CA CYS A 413 10.44 19.90 -16.43
C CYS A 413 10.02 21.34 -16.74
N ALA A 414 10.81 22.33 -16.32
CA ALA A 414 10.55 23.74 -16.58
C ALA A 414 10.69 24.15 -18.06
N THR A 415 11.38 23.35 -18.88
CA THR A 415 11.44 23.58 -20.34
C THR A 415 10.21 23.05 -21.09
N ILE A 416 9.32 22.30 -20.42
CA ILE A 416 8.07 21.83 -21.02
C ILE A 416 7.17 23.06 -21.30
N PRO A 417 6.70 23.25 -22.55
CA PRO A 417 5.86 24.39 -22.88
C PRO A 417 4.61 24.46 -22.00
N MET A 418 4.33 25.66 -21.49
CA MET A 418 3.13 25.90 -20.70
C MET A 418 1.86 25.65 -21.53
N PRO A 419 0.79 25.11 -20.92
CA PRO A 419 -0.50 25.00 -21.61
C PRO A 419 -0.94 26.38 -22.13
N SER A 420 -1.54 26.41 -23.32
CA SER A 420 -2.09 27.65 -23.87
C SER A 420 -3.08 28.30 -22.89
N GLU A 421 -2.99 29.62 -22.73
CA GLU A 421 -4.00 30.40 -22.01
C GLU A 421 -5.38 30.27 -22.68
N ASP A 422 -5.38 29.99 -23.98
CA ASP A 422 -6.55 29.71 -24.81
C ASP A 422 -6.31 28.44 -25.65
N PRO A 423 -6.59 27.22 -25.13
CA PRO A 423 -6.38 25.98 -25.87
C PRO A 423 -7.40 25.75 -26.99
N ASP A 424 -8.49 26.54 -27.02
CA ASP A 424 -9.56 26.40 -28.02
C ASP A 424 -9.51 27.48 -29.11
N GLY A 425 -8.87 28.64 -28.87
CA GLY A 425 -8.82 29.78 -29.77
C GLY A 425 -10.18 30.52 -29.87
N ASP A 426 -10.37 31.32 -30.93
CA ASP A 426 -11.65 32.00 -31.26
C ASP A 426 -12.80 31.02 -31.64
N ARG A 427 -12.57 29.70 -31.51
CA ARG A 427 -13.64 28.70 -31.61
C ARG A 427 -14.45 28.78 -30.33
N ARG A 428 -15.60 29.46 -30.42
CA ARG A 428 -16.67 29.48 -29.41
C ARG A 428 -16.69 28.16 -28.62
N ARG A 429 -16.25 28.26 -27.36
CA ARG A 429 -16.21 27.21 -26.34
C ARG A 429 -17.36 26.21 -26.52
N ASP A 430 -17.06 25.01 -26.98
CA ASP A 430 -18.04 23.92 -27.02
C ASP A 430 -18.42 23.59 -25.57
N PRO A 431 -19.69 23.74 -25.16
CA PRO A 431 -20.12 23.40 -23.81
C PRO A 431 -19.77 21.98 -23.38
N ILE A 432 -19.54 21.05 -24.34
CA ILE A 432 -19.14 19.67 -24.05
C ILE A 432 -17.70 19.55 -23.51
N SER A 433 -16.82 20.52 -23.80
CA SER A 433 -15.42 20.50 -23.35
C SER A 433 -15.24 21.13 -21.97
N LEU A 434 -16.29 21.74 -21.40
CA LEU A 434 -16.27 22.29 -20.05
C LEU A 434 -16.41 21.16 -19.01
N PRO A 435 -15.77 21.29 -17.84
CA PRO A 435 -16.03 20.39 -16.72
C PRO A 435 -17.54 20.32 -16.42
N GLY A 436 -18.16 19.15 -16.66
CA GLY A 436 -19.61 18.93 -16.53
C GLY A 436 -20.41 18.81 -17.84
N GLY A 437 -19.81 19.10 -18.99
CA GLY A 437 -20.37 18.86 -20.32
C GLY A 437 -21.72 19.54 -20.59
N VAL A 438 -22.46 19.02 -21.58
CA VAL A 438 -23.83 19.47 -21.96
C VAL A 438 -24.90 19.18 -20.90
N ALA A 439 -24.55 18.50 -19.80
CA ALA A 439 -25.44 18.24 -18.67
C ALA A 439 -25.59 19.47 -17.75
N GLY A 440 -25.84 20.63 -18.35
CA GLY A 440 -26.69 21.72 -17.84
C GLY A 440 -26.36 22.47 -16.54
N ASN A 441 -25.48 22.03 -15.64
CA ASN A 441 -25.51 22.52 -14.25
C ASN A 441 -24.18 22.97 -13.60
N VAL A 442 -23.11 23.22 -14.36
CA VAL A 442 -21.86 23.73 -13.77
C VAL A 442 -21.20 24.80 -14.64
N GLY A 443 -21.40 26.06 -14.25
CA GLY A 443 -20.57 27.22 -14.58
C GLY A 443 -20.47 27.67 -16.04
N ARG A 444 -20.73 28.96 -16.31
CA ARG A 444 -20.25 29.59 -17.55
C ARG A 444 -18.73 29.69 -17.49
N GLY A 445 -18.03 29.45 -18.61
CA GLY A 445 -16.57 29.49 -18.65
C GLY A 445 -15.93 30.83 -18.23
N GLU A 446 -16.70 31.91 -18.12
CA GLU A 446 -16.27 33.23 -17.65
C GLU A 446 -15.78 33.23 -16.20
N SER A 447 -16.29 32.33 -15.36
CA SER A 447 -15.86 32.19 -13.95
C SER A 447 -14.77 31.15 -13.75
N ILE A 448 -14.28 30.51 -14.83
CA ILE A 448 -13.24 29.49 -14.74
C ILE A 448 -11.88 30.17 -14.62
N ARG A 449 -11.16 29.88 -13.53
CA ARG A 449 -9.74 30.22 -13.36
C ARG A 449 -8.91 28.97 -13.62
N ARG A 450 -7.76 29.15 -14.26
CA ARG A 450 -6.78 28.08 -14.51
C ARG A 450 -5.50 28.42 -13.76
N GLY A 451 -4.86 27.40 -13.22
CA GLY A 451 -3.56 27.51 -12.57
C GLY A 451 -2.68 26.36 -13.03
N VAL A 452 -1.38 26.61 -13.05
CA VAL A 452 -0.35 25.59 -13.24
C VAL A 452 0.46 25.57 -11.95
N GLY A 453 0.62 24.38 -11.37
CA GLY A 453 1.44 24.15 -10.20
C GLY A 453 2.72 23.43 -10.57
N PHE A 454 3.76 23.62 -9.76
CA PHE A 454 5.02 22.91 -9.88
C PHE A 454 5.34 22.24 -8.56
N ALA A 455 5.73 20.97 -8.59
CA ALA A 455 6.04 20.21 -7.38
C ALA A 455 7.19 19.23 -7.63
N VAL A 456 8.04 19.04 -6.64
CA VAL A 456 9.15 18.07 -6.69
C VAL A 456 8.98 17.00 -5.62
N GLY A 457 8.67 15.79 -6.06
CA GLY A 457 8.61 14.61 -5.20
C GLY A 457 9.91 13.83 -5.22
N TYR A 458 10.26 13.22 -4.10
CA TYR A 458 11.27 12.18 -4.03
C TYR A 458 10.83 11.08 -3.06
N LYS A 459 11.37 9.88 -3.27
CA LYS A 459 11.10 8.70 -2.47
C LYS A 459 12.35 7.83 -2.50
N ASN A 460 12.61 7.11 -1.42
CA ASN A 460 13.60 6.05 -1.44
C ASN A 460 13.23 4.92 -2.41
N ILE A 461 14.27 4.22 -2.86
CA ILE A 461 14.20 2.90 -3.46
C ILE A 461 14.62 1.89 -2.40
N ALA A 462 14.04 0.69 -2.42
CA ALA A 462 14.09 -0.30 -1.33
C ALA A 462 13.37 0.18 -0.06
N TYR A 463 13.31 -0.67 0.96
CA TYR A 463 12.74 -0.32 2.27
C TYR A 463 13.62 0.64 3.07
N SER A 464 13.03 1.26 4.09
CA SER A 464 13.63 2.37 4.84
C SER A 464 14.31 1.94 6.12
N GLU A 465 14.97 2.89 6.80
CA GLU A 465 15.51 2.75 8.16
C GLU A 465 16.49 1.58 8.34
N GLY A 466 17.20 1.20 7.27
CA GLY A 466 18.21 0.14 7.31
C GLY A 466 17.64 -1.27 7.18
N PHE A 467 16.39 -1.41 6.74
CA PHE A 467 15.81 -2.71 6.38
C PHE A 467 16.69 -3.43 5.34
N ASP A 468 16.99 -4.70 5.59
CA ASP A 468 17.81 -5.54 4.73
C ASP A 468 16.97 -6.10 3.57
N ASP A 469 16.93 -5.36 2.47
CA ASP A 469 16.15 -5.72 1.29
C ASP A 469 16.88 -6.78 0.45
N SER A 470 16.21 -7.90 0.20
CA SER A 470 16.76 -9.01 -0.59
C SER A 470 15.67 -9.67 -1.45
N SER A 471 16.10 -10.17 -2.61
CA SER A 471 15.25 -10.91 -3.54
C SER A 471 16.00 -12.12 -4.09
N GLU A 472 15.28 -13.23 -4.24
CA GLU A 472 15.79 -14.47 -4.82
C GLU A 472 15.05 -14.83 -6.12
N ALA A 473 15.78 -15.42 -7.06
CA ALA A 473 15.21 -16.08 -8.22
C ALA A 473 16.01 -17.36 -8.53
N ARG A 474 15.30 -18.41 -8.93
CA ARG A 474 15.92 -19.64 -9.47
C ARG A 474 15.85 -19.60 -10.98
N VAL A 475 16.99 -19.79 -11.63
CA VAL A 475 17.08 -19.84 -13.10
C VAL A 475 17.59 -21.21 -13.53
N THR A 476 16.83 -21.89 -14.40
CA THR A 476 17.22 -23.18 -14.99
C THR A 476 17.43 -23.01 -16.48
N LEU A 477 18.58 -23.46 -16.99
CA LEU A 477 18.88 -23.45 -18.42
C LEU A 477 18.77 -24.86 -18.99
N SER A 478 18.01 -25.02 -20.06
CA SER A 478 17.81 -26.30 -20.74
C SER A 478 17.98 -26.17 -22.25
N ARG A 479 18.06 -27.29 -22.96
CA ARG A 479 18.03 -27.34 -24.43
C ARG A 479 16.60 -27.65 -24.87
N GLY A 480 15.95 -26.68 -25.51
CA GLY A 480 14.63 -26.82 -26.11
C GLY A 480 14.65 -27.53 -27.47
N ALA A 481 13.49 -27.56 -28.11
CA ALA A 481 13.33 -28.16 -29.43
C ALA A 481 14.30 -27.53 -30.46
N GLY A 482 14.95 -28.38 -31.28
CA GLY A 482 15.95 -27.93 -32.25
C GLY A 482 17.29 -27.49 -31.65
N GLY A 483 17.53 -27.77 -30.35
CA GLY A 483 18.80 -27.48 -29.69
C GLY A 483 18.99 -26.04 -29.23
N ARG A 484 17.93 -25.21 -29.32
CA ARG A 484 17.93 -23.82 -28.85
C ARG A 484 17.97 -23.77 -27.31
N PRO A 485 18.75 -22.85 -26.72
CA PRO A 485 18.74 -22.67 -25.26
C PRO A 485 17.39 -22.11 -24.82
N VAL A 486 16.87 -22.60 -23.69
CA VAL A 486 15.67 -22.09 -23.03
C VAL A 486 16.01 -21.78 -21.59
N ALA A 487 15.65 -20.58 -21.12
CA ALA A 487 15.82 -20.19 -19.72
C ALA A 487 14.46 -20.15 -19.01
N GLU A 488 14.36 -20.84 -17.89
CA GLU A 488 13.20 -20.83 -17.01
C GLU A 488 13.54 -20.02 -15.75
N VAL A 489 12.76 -18.96 -15.51
CA VAL A 489 12.94 -18.05 -14.37
C VAL A 489 11.80 -18.27 -13.39
N HIS A 490 12.13 -18.68 -12.16
CA HIS A 490 11.17 -18.81 -11.07
C HIS A 490 11.50 -17.79 -10.00
N CYS A 491 10.56 -16.88 -9.74
CA CYS A 491 10.71 -15.79 -8.78
C CYS A 491 9.36 -15.50 -8.13
N ALA A 492 9.36 -15.23 -6.83
CA ALA A 492 8.16 -14.94 -6.07
C ALA A 492 7.61 -13.52 -6.25
N ALA A 493 8.22 -12.70 -7.12
CA ALA A 493 7.82 -11.31 -7.35
C ALA A 493 6.39 -11.23 -7.87
N ALA A 494 5.51 -10.56 -7.12
CA ALA A 494 4.10 -10.50 -7.44
C ALA A 494 3.81 -9.55 -8.61
N GLU A 495 3.23 -10.09 -9.70
CA GLU A 495 2.69 -9.27 -10.79
C GLU A 495 1.33 -8.72 -10.38
N VAL A 496 1.30 -7.44 -10.05
CA VAL A 496 0.09 -6.72 -9.60
C VAL A 496 -0.37 -5.65 -10.58
N GLY A 497 0.20 -5.63 -11.79
CA GLY A 497 -0.12 -4.69 -12.87
C GLY A 497 1.03 -3.77 -13.25
N GLN A 498 2.17 -3.82 -12.58
CA GLN A 498 3.36 -3.02 -12.84
C GLN A 498 4.28 -3.61 -13.95
N GLY A 499 4.12 -4.89 -14.31
CA GLY A 499 4.88 -5.53 -15.39
C GLY A 499 6.18 -6.19 -14.96
N VAL A 500 6.33 -6.58 -13.69
CA VAL A 500 7.55 -7.19 -13.15
C VAL A 500 7.91 -8.49 -13.88
N HIS A 501 6.95 -9.33 -14.24
CA HIS A 501 7.25 -10.57 -14.96
C HIS A 501 7.81 -10.30 -16.37
N THR A 502 7.38 -9.20 -17.01
CA THR A 502 7.98 -8.74 -18.26
C THR A 502 9.43 -8.30 -18.06
N ILE A 503 9.71 -7.55 -16.99
CA ILE A 503 11.08 -7.12 -16.65
C ILE A 503 11.99 -8.32 -16.34
N LEU A 504 11.53 -9.30 -15.56
CA LEU A 504 12.28 -10.53 -15.30
C LEU A 504 12.66 -11.25 -16.59
N GLY A 505 11.72 -11.29 -17.54
CA GLY A 505 11.98 -11.82 -18.88
C GLY A 505 13.04 -11.01 -19.65
N GLN A 506 13.03 -9.68 -19.57
CA GLN A 506 14.05 -8.84 -20.23
C GLN A 506 15.43 -9.01 -19.61
N ILE A 507 15.50 -9.09 -18.28
CA ILE A 507 16.75 -9.32 -17.53
C ILE A 507 17.36 -10.65 -17.95
N ALA A 508 16.58 -11.74 -17.92
CA ALA A 508 17.10 -13.05 -18.30
C ALA A 508 17.58 -13.12 -19.76
N ARG A 509 16.90 -12.44 -20.70
CA ARG A 509 17.33 -12.35 -22.10
C ARG A 509 18.67 -11.63 -22.25
N GLU A 510 18.80 -10.47 -21.61
CA GLU A 510 20.02 -9.65 -21.68
C GLU A 510 21.21 -10.35 -21.04
N GLU A 511 21.03 -10.89 -19.82
CA GLU A 511 22.12 -11.48 -19.04
C GLU A 511 22.58 -12.84 -19.59
N LEU A 512 21.66 -13.64 -20.16
CA LEU A 512 21.98 -14.98 -20.67
C LEU A 512 22.20 -15.04 -22.19
N GLY A 513 21.79 -14.01 -22.93
CA GLY A 513 21.83 -14.03 -24.40
C GLY A 513 20.90 -15.08 -25.02
N VAL A 514 19.79 -15.40 -24.35
CA VAL A 514 18.81 -16.41 -24.77
C VAL A 514 17.52 -15.72 -25.19
N GLU A 515 16.92 -16.10 -26.32
CA GLU A 515 15.64 -15.52 -26.78
C GLU A 515 14.42 -16.14 -26.08
N ASP A 516 14.46 -17.47 -25.90
CA ASP A 516 13.37 -18.28 -25.33
C ASP A 516 13.44 -18.27 -23.80
N VAL A 517 12.64 -17.40 -23.18
CA VAL A 517 12.54 -17.26 -21.71
C VAL A 517 11.12 -17.55 -21.25
N ILE A 518 10.99 -18.44 -20.28
CA ILE A 518 9.74 -18.80 -19.61
C ILE A 518 9.81 -18.25 -18.18
N VAL A 519 8.82 -17.45 -17.78
CA VAL A 519 8.69 -16.97 -16.39
C VAL A 519 7.62 -17.82 -15.72
N HIS A 520 8.02 -18.56 -14.68
CA HIS A 520 7.12 -19.40 -13.91
C HIS A 520 6.19 -18.56 -13.02
N PRO A 521 4.97 -19.06 -12.72
CA PRO A 521 4.11 -18.45 -11.73
C PRO A 521 4.82 -18.25 -10.38
N SER A 522 4.47 -17.18 -9.69
CA SER A 522 5.04 -16.86 -8.37
C SER A 522 4.39 -17.70 -7.28
N ASP A 523 5.21 -18.33 -6.46
CA ASP A 523 4.80 -19.19 -5.34
C ASP A 523 5.85 -19.18 -4.24
N THR A 524 5.60 -19.94 -3.17
CA THR A 524 6.49 -20.04 -2.01
C THR A 524 7.51 -21.19 -2.05
N PHE A 525 7.72 -21.83 -3.21
CA PHE A 525 8.75 -22.88 -3.42
C PHE A 525 10.11 -22.35 -3.91
N VAL A 526 10.19 -21.04 -4.15
CA VAL A 526 11.42 -20.26 -4.35
C VAL A 526 11.60 -19.29 -3.19
N GLY A 527 12.80 -18.73 -3.02
CA GLY A 527 13.04 -17.68 -2.02
C GLY A 527 12.17 -16.44 -2.22
N SER A 528 12.09 -15.62 -1.17
CA SER A 528 11.33 -14.37 -1.18
C SER A 528 11.86 -13.42 -2.25
N ALA A 529 10.96 -12.61 -2.83
CA ALA A 529 11.30 -11.54 -3.75
C ALA A 529 10.96 -10.13 -3.21
N GLY A 530 10.62 -10.04 -1.91
CA GLY A 530 10.08 -8.82 -1.31
C GLY A 530 8.63 -8.53 -1.73
N SER A 531 8.06 -7.42 -1.23
CA SER A 531 6.79 -6.91 -1.75
C SER A 531 6.96 -6.32 -3.14
N SER A 532 5.92 -6.40 -3.95
CA SER A 532 5.85 -5.75 -5.25
C SER A 532 4.77 -4.66 -5.26
N SER A 533 5.06 -3.45 -5.77
CA SER A 533 4.13 -2.31 -5.78
C SER A 533 3.92 -1.66 -7.14
#